data_AF-A0A1Y3MNC2-F1
#
_entry.id   AF-A0A1Y3MNC2-F1
#
_cell.length_a   1.000
_cell.length_b   1.000
_cell.length_c   1.000
_cell.angle_alpha   90.00
_cell.angle_beta   90.00
_cell.angle_gamma   90.00
#
_symmetry.space_group_name_H-M   'P 1'
#
loop_
_entity.id
_entity.type
_entity.pdbx_description
1 polymer ?
#
loop_
_entity_poly.entity_id
_entity_poly.type
_entity_poly.pdbx_seq_one_letter_code
_entity_poly.pdbx_strand_id
1 'polypeptide(L)'
;MNQLSITDNKLRDIPNEIINLNINRDLSRNCFDCSKYKADTFICTEDSTKENKCSAQRCGKISENEIIECPKDQCCSSEGYCGTDDKFCFASKGCQPQYGICKCGNKFDKGACSGGHCCSNQGYCGITSEFCATSNCQIKYGFCAQNNYTCEDIRAKFIPENDNEVVNCEENDDGYVKSLIIENKSLTEEDLIYIFQIASLESLILNNNELESIPKGVKNLSNLNELSIIDNKLKEVPSDVVDLKNLSERNIQ
;
A
#
# COMPACT_ATOMS: atom_id res chain seq x y z
N MET A 1 35.97 27.88 -16.59
CA MET A 1 35.06 26.74 -16.86
C MET A 1 34.63 26.19 -15.52
N ASN A 2 33.34 26.08 -15.27
CA ASN A 2 32.80 25.51 -14.05
C ASN A 2 32.68 23.98 -14.21
N GLN A 3 32.95 23.23 -13.14
CA GLN A 3 32.84 21.78 -13.14
C GLN A 3 31.48 21.37 -12.60
N LEU A 4 30.78 20.50 -13.34
CA LEU A 4 29.60 19.78 -12.86
C LEU A 4 30.06 18.40 -12.42
N SER A 5 29.88 18.08 -11.14
CA SER A 5 30.19 16.77 -10.56
C SER A 5 28.93 16.12 -10.00
N ILE A 6 28.80 14.81 -10.18
CA ILE A 6 27.72 14.02 -9.61
C ILE A 6 28.28 13.35 -8.37
N THR A 7 27.77 13.71 -7.20
CA THR A 7 28.12 13.03 -5.95
C THR A 7 26.83 12.51 -5.32
N ASP A 8 26.85 11.24 -4.87
CA ASP A 8 25.72 10.60 -4.18
C ASP A 8 24.37 10.67 -4.93
N ASN A 9 24.38 10.52 -6.26
CA ASN A 9 23.17 10.59 -7.10
C ASN A 9 22.36 11.90 -6.93
N LYS A 10 23.00 13.00 -6.53
CA LYS A 10 22.44 14.34 -6.56
C LYS A 10 23.38 15.21 -7.37
N LEU A 11 22.84 15.91 -8.37
CA LEU A 11 23.58 16.98 -9.02
C LEU A 11 23.74 18.12 -8.01
N ARG A 12 24.97 18.38 -7.55
CA ARG A 12 25.31 19.62 -6.84
C ARG A 12 25.82 20.63 -7.86
N ASP A 13 25.53 21.90 -7.59
CA ASP A 13 26.05 23.06 -8.33
C ASP A 13 25.56 23.20 -9.79
N ILE A 14 24.28 22.92 -10.09
CA ILE A 14 23.67 23.31 -11.37
C ILE A 14 23.20 24.78 -11.30
N PRO A 15 23.74 25.69 -12.13
CA PRO A 15 23.18 27.03 -12.27
C PRO A 15 21.81 26.99 -12.95
N ASN A 16 20.88 27.84 -12.51
CA ASN A 16 19.51 27.90 -13.03
C ASN A 16 19.43 28.06 -14.56
N GLU A 17 20.48 28.55 -15.21
CA GLU A 17 20.57 28.75 -16.66
C GLU A 17 20.63 27.44 -17.47
N ILE A 18 21.05 26.31 -16.88
CA ILE A 18 21.06 24.99 -17.54
C ILE A 18 19.67 24.33 -17.53
N ILE A 19 18.71 24.85 -16.75
CA ILE A 19 17.35 24.29 -16.57
C ILE A 19 16.53 24.30 -17.88
N ASN A 20 16.88 25.15 -18.86
CA ASN A 20 16.11 25.31 -20.10
C ASN A 20 16.61 24.49 -21.30
N LEU A 21 17.70 23.74 -21.18
CA LEU A 21 18.31 22.99 -22.29
C LEU A 21 18.01 21.49 -22.20
N ASN A 22 16.75 21.07 -22.41
CA ASN A 22 16.35 19.66 -22.66
C ASN A 22 17.18 18.59 -21.92
N ILE A 23 17.55 18.86 -20.66
CA ILE A 23 17.94 17.83 -19.71
C ILE A 23 16.70 16.98 -19.66
N ASN A 24 16.80 15.70 -20.05
CA ASN A 24 15.71 14.73 -19.92
C ASN A 24 15.03 15.05 -18.60
N ARG A 25 13.81 15.59 -18.67
CA ARG A 25 13.15 16.33 -17.59
C ARG A 25 12.57 15.36 -16.58
N ASP A 26 13.37 14.37 -16.26
CA ASP A 26 13.09 13.28 -15.37
C ASP A 26 14.20 13.26 -14.31
N LEU A 27 14.15 14.26 -13.44
CA LEU A 27 14.88 14.26 -12.16
C LEU A 27 14.50 13.03 -11.30
N SER A 28 13.48 12.23 -11.69
CA SER A 28 13.14 10.95 -11.06
C SER A 28 13.99 9.76 -11.56
N ARG A 29 14.79 9.94 -12.64
CA ARG A 29 15.67 8.88 -13.20
C ARG A 29 17.15 8.99 -12.86
N ASN A 30 17.68 10.11 -12.37
CA ASN A 30 19.11 10.31 -12.05
C ASN A 30 20.12 9.79 -13.12
N CYS A 31 19.71 9.71 -14.38
CA CYS A 31 20.54 9.24 -15.48
C CYS A 31 21.06 10.41 -16.28
N PHE A 32 22.33 10.74 -16.04
CA PHE A 32 23.05 11.86 -16.61
C PHE A 32 24.19 11.32 -17.47
N ASP A 33 24.08 11.59 -18.77
CA ASP A 33 25.03 11.16 -19.80
C ASP A 33 25.87 12.35 -20.24
N CYS A 34 27.10 12.42 -19.73
CA CYS A 34 28.05 13.49 -20.02
C CYS A 34 28.62 13.43 -21.43
N SER A 35 28.50 12.29 -22.12
CA SER A 35 28.93 12.22 -23.52
C SER A 35 28.11 13.14 -24.44
N LYS A 36 26.88 13.48 -24.02
CA LYS A 36 25.97 14.40 -24.72
C LYS A 36 26.11 15.86 -24.30
N TYR A 37 26.93 16.16 -23.28
CA TYR A 37 27.08 17.49 -22.73
C TYR A 37 28.51 18.01 -22.88
N LYS A 38 28.71 18.88 -23.86
CA LYS A 38 29.91 19.71 -23.99
C LYS A 38 29.44 21.14 -24.27
N ALA A 39 29.50 21.99 -23.26
CA ALA A 39 29.25 23.42 -23.39
C ALA A 39 30.56 24.18 -23.14
N ASP A 40 30.74 25.33 -23.79
CA ASP A 40 31.99 26.12 -23.69
C ASP A 40 32.27 26.63 -22.26
N THR A 41 31.25 26.67 -21.42
CA THR A 41 31.31 27.18 -20.04
C THR A 41 31.40 26.10 -18.97
N PHE A 42 31.03 24.85 -19.27
CA PHE A 42 30.89 23.76 -18.30
C PHE A 42 31.56 22.47 -18.78
N ILE A 43 32.33 21.84 -17.89
CA ILE A 43 32.92 20.52 -18.10
C ILE A 43 32.23 19.54 -17.15
N CYS A 44 31.62 18.49 -17.69
CA CYS A 44 31.22 17.34 -16.89
C CYS A 44 32.42 16.41 -16.65
N THR A 45 32.58 15.93 -15.40
CA THR A 45 33.69 15.06 -15.01
C THR A 45 33.31 13.58 -14.83
N GLU A 46 32.03 13.21 -14.69
CA GLU A 46 31.57 11.82 -14.43
C GLU A 46 30.18 11.48 -15.03
N ASP A 47 30.00 10.26 -15.56
CA ASP A 47 28.72 9.74 -16.09
C ASP A 47 27.95 8.92 -15.04
N SER A 48 26.65 9.18 -14.83
CA SER A 48 25.81 8.33 -13.96
C SER A 48 25.12 7.17 -14.68
N THR A 49 25.23 7.10 -16.02
CA THR A 49 24.64 6.04 -16.86
C THR A 49 25.47 4.76 -16.94
N LYS A 50 26.71 4.77 -16.45
CA LYS A 50 27.67 3.66 -16.61
C LYS A 50 27.50 2.53 -15.59
N GLU A 51 26.84 2.77 -14.47
CA GLU A 51 26.49 1.73 -13.50
C GLU A 51 25.08 1.19 -13.80
N ASN A 52 24.83 -0.11 -13.52
CA ASN A 52 23.51 -0.78 -13.62
C ASN A 52 22.37 -0.08 -12.81
N LYS A 53 22.65 1.04 -12.16
CA LYS A 53 21.73 1.91 -11.44
C LYS A 53 20.75 2.65 -12.36
N CYS A 54 21.13 2.86 -13.63
CA CYS A 54 20.28 3.53 -14.63
C CYS A 54 19.35 2.61 -15.42
N SER A 55 19.44 1.30 -15.20
CA SER A 55 18.69 0.27 -15.93
C SER A 55 17.47 -0.24 -15.15
N ALA A 56 17.41 0.01 -13.84
CA ALA A 56 16.33 -0.47 -12.99
C ALA A 56 15.12 0.46 -13.11
N GLN A 57 14.04 -0.05 -13.70
CA GLN A 57 12.75 0.64 -13.75
C GLN A 57 12.29 0.98 -12.32
N ARG A 58 11.71 2.16 -12.13
CA ARG A 58 11.15 2.56 -10.82
C ARG A 58 9.76 1.99 -10.65
N CYS A 59 9.35 1.86 -9.39
CA CYS A 59 8.02 1.44 -8.98
C CYS A 59 7.62 2.18 -7.70
N GLY A 60 6.32 2.17 -7.40
CA GLY A 60 5.76 2.86 -6.24
C GLY A 60 4.74 3.92 -6.60
N LYS A 61 4.22 4.59 -5.57
CA LYS A 61 3.30 5.72 -5.71
C LYS A 61 4.10 7.00 -5.98
N ILE A 62 3.80 7.69 -7.07
CA ILE A 62 4.45 8.95 -7.47
C ILE A 62 3.61 10.15 -7.04
N SER A 63 2.28 10.02 -7.11
CA SER A 63 1.32 11.02 -6.65
C SER A 63 0.04 10.34 -6.16
N GLU A 64 -0.93 11.10 -5.67
CA GLU A 64 -2.21 10.56 -5.18
C GLU A 64 -2.91 9.64 -6.19
N ASN A 65 -2.80 9.94 -7.49
CA ASN A 65 -3.48 9.23 -8.58
C ASN A 65 -2.55 8.50 -9.55
N GLU A 66 -1.23 8.47 -9.27
CA GLU A 66 -0.25 7.88 -10.16
C GLU A 66 0.59 6.83 -9.44
N ILE A 67 0.46 5.59 -9.89
CA ILE A 67 1.24 4.44 -9.44
C ILE A 67 2.05 3.89 -10.60
N ILE A 68 3.28 3.46 -10.32
CA ILE A 68 4.10 2.72 -11.27
C ILE A 68 4.31 1.31 -10.74
N GLU A 69 3.87 0.34 -11.53
CA GLU A 69 4.13 -1.08 -11.29
C GLU A 69 5.36 -1.54 -12.08
N CYS A 70 6.02 -2.55 -11.54
CA CYS A 70 7.09 -3.23 -12.23
C CYS A 70 6.59 -4.04 -13.42
N PRO A 71 7.45 -4.27 -14.42
CA PRO A 71 7.14 -5.17 -15.52
C PRO A 71 6.73 -6.56 -15.02
N LYS A 72 6.07 -7.30 -15.90
CA LYS A 72 5.66 -8.68 -15.62
C LYS A 72 6.84 -9.48 -15.05
N ASP A 73 6.55 -10.27 -14.02
CA ASP A 73 7.49 -11.16 -13.32
C ASP A 73 8.61 -10.44 -12.53
N GLN A 74 8.50 -9.13 -12.31
CA GLN A 74 9.42 -8.36 -11.46
C GLN A 74 8.80 -7.92 -10.14
N CYS A 75 9.69 -7.64 -9.18
CA CYS A 75 9.40 -7.29 -7.81
C CYS A 75 9.78 -5.83 -7.55
N CYS A 76 9.01 -5.14 -6.72
CA CYS A 76 9.30 -3.77 -6.30
C CYS A 76 9.97 -3.76 -4.92
N SER A 77 11.21 -3.26 -4.81
CA SER A 77 11.90 -3.13 -3.52
C SER A 77 11.36 -1.98 -2.68
N SER A 78 11.72 -1.93 -1.40
CA SER A 78 11.41 -0.82 -0.49
C SER A 78 11.91 0.54 -0.99
N GLU A 79 12.99 0.52 -1.78
CA GLU A 79 13.62 1.71 -2.35
C GLU A 79 12.92 2.19 -3.65
N GLY A 80 11.87 1.49 -4.09
CA GLY A 80 11.08 1.86 -5.28
C GLY A 80 11.75 1.51 -6.60
N TYR A 81 12.47 0.38 -6.64
CA TYR A 81 13.10 -0.14 -7.85
C TYR A 81 12.60 -1.54 -8.20
N CYS A 82 12.49 -1.80 -9.49
CA CYS A 82 12.14 -3.10 -10.04
C CYS A 82 13.35 -4.00 -10.19
N GLY A 83 13.17 -5.28 -9.85
CA GLY A 83 14.18 -6.31 -10.06
C GLY A 83 13.63 -7.71 -9.81
N THR A 84 14.45 -8.73 -10.08
CA THR A 84 14.06 -10.15 -9.96
C THR A 84 14.80 -10.88 -8.85
N ASP A 85 15.85 -10.28 -8.29
CA ASP A 85 16.64 -10.89 -7.23
C ASP A 85 15.90 -10.88 -5.89
N ASP A 86 16.32 -11.76 -5.00
CA ASP A 86 15.72 -11.93 -3.67
C ASP A 86 15.70 -10.62 -2.85
N LYS A 87 16.70 -9.74 -2.99
CA LYS A 87 16.70 -8.41 -2.33
C LYS A 87 15.52 -7.51 -2.74
N PHE A 88 14.92 -7.74 -3.91
CA PHE A 88 13.72 -7.04 -4.37
C PHE A 88 12.45 -7.81 -4.03
N CYS A 89 12.49 -9.13 -4.16
CA CYS A 89 11.31 -9.98 -4.12
C CYS A 89 10.90 -10.45 -2.74
N PHE A 90 11.82 -10.45 -1.77
CA PHE A 90 11.55 -10.98 -0.44
C PHE A 90 10.79 -9.98 0.43
N ALA A 91 9.67 -10.42 0.99
CA ALA A 91 8.84 -9.60 1.86
C ALA A 91 9.60 -9.15 3.12
N SER A 92 10.51 -9.97 3.68
CA SER A 92 11.38 -9.56 4.80
C SER A 92 12.40 -8.47 4.42
N LYS A 93 12.58 -8.21 3.12
CA LYS A 93 13.45 -7.15 2.58
C LYS A 93 12.67 -5.93 2.13
N GLY A 94 11.38 -5.86 2.46
CA GLY A 94 10.53 -4.71 2.15
C GLY A 94 9.99 -4.71 0.73
N CYS A 95 9.81 -5.88 0.11
CA CYS A 95 9.09 -5.98 -1.15
C CYS A 95 7.68 -5.35 -1.03
N GLN A 96 7.29 -4.59 -2.05
CA GLN A 96 6.02 -3.87 -2.09
C GLN A 96 5.02 -4.55 -3.05
N PRO A 97 4.05 -5.34 -2.53
CA PRO A 97 3.19 -6.19 -3.35
C PRO A 97 2.16 -5.43 -4.19
N GLN A 98 1.94 -4.14 -3.88
CA GLN A 98 1.09 -3.25 -4.67
C GLN A 98 1.73 -2.85 -6.00
N TYR A 99 3.05 -2.99 -6.15
CA TYR A 99 3.80 -2.48 -7.30
C TYR A 99 4.64 -3.54 -8.00
N GLY A 100 4.54 -4.80 -7.57
CA GLY A 100 5.29 -5.92 -8.13
C GLY A 100 5.00 -7.21 -7.38
N ILE A 101 5.59 -8.31 -7.82
CA ILE A 101 5.41 -9.61 -7.19
C ILE A 101 6.26 -9.69 -5.93
N CYS A 102 5.70 -10.18 -4.82
CA CYS A 102 6.45 -10.42 -3.59
C CYS A 102 6.34 -11.88 -3.12
N LYS A 103 7.47 -12.42 -2.67
CA LYS A 103 7.61 -13.73 -2.06
C LYS A 103 7.51 -13.62 -0.53
N CYS A 104 6.83 -14.57 0.10
CA CYS A 104 6.54 -14.56 1.52
C CYS A 104 6.50 -15.97 2.12
N GLY A 105 6.43 -16.04 3.44
CA GLY A 105 6.06 -17.26 4.16
C GLY A 105 7.17 -18.26 4.37
N ASN A 106 6.80 -19.41 4.93
CA ASN A 106 7.73 -20.46 5.38
C ASN A 106 8.60 -21.05 4.26
N LYS A 107 8.11 -21.00 3.02
CA LYS A 107 8.80 -21.54 1.84
C LYS A 107 10.03 -20.72 1.45
N PHE A 108 10.04 -19.43 1.79
CA PHE A 108 11.09 -18.50 1.41
C PHE A 108 11.78 -17.94 2.67
N ASP A 109 11.91 -16.63 2.72
CA ASP A 109 12.60 -15.85 3.75
C ASP A 109 11.84 -15.72 5.08
N LYS A 110 10.69 -16.39 5.22
CA LYS A 110 9.77 -16.20 6.34
C LYS A 110 9.30 -14.75 6.48
N GLY A 111 9.32 -13.98 5.39
CA GLY A 111 8.81 -12.62 5.33
C GLY A 111 7.28 -12.60 5.34
N ALA A 112 6.71 -11.59 5.99
CA ALA A 112 5.27 -11.33 5.98
C ALA A 112 4.91 -10.27 4.94
N CYS A 113 3.79 -10.46 4.26
CA CYS A 113 3.29 -9.51 3.27
C CYS A 113 2.86 -8.20 3.91
N SER A 114 3.13 -7.08 3.22
CA SER A 114 2.79 -5.73 3.68
C SER A 114 1.45 -5.25 3.10
N GLY A 115 0.90 -4.18 3.68
CA GLY A 115 -0.27 -3.47 3.14
C GLY A 115 -1.53 -4.34 3.01
N GLY A 116 -1.84 -5.16 4.02
CA GLY A 116 -3.06 -5.97 4.04
C GLY A 116 -3.06 -7.18 3.09
N HIS A 117 -1.91 -7.55 2.51
CA HIS A 117 -1.85 -8.66 1.57
C HIS A 117 -1.76 -10.03 2.26
N CYS A 118 -2.43 -11.01 1.68
CA CYS A 118 -2.38 -12.41 2.09
C CYS A 118 -1.10 -13.06 1.61
N CYS A 119 -0.55 -13.99 2.39
CA CYS A 119 0.56 -14.82 1.96
C CYS A 119 0.03 -16.20 1.57
N SER A 120 -0.01 -16.51 0.28
CA SER A 120 -0.46 -17.82 -0.19
C SER A 120 0.46 -18.95 0.28
N ASN A 121 -0.02 -20.19 0.33
CA ASN A 121 0.75 -21.41 0.59
C ASN A 121 1.84 -21.65 -0.46
N GLN A 122 1.68 -21.05 -1.64
CA GLN A 122 2.71 -21.07 -2.68
C GLN A 122 3.88 -20.12 -2.38
N GLY A 123 3.70 -19.22 -1.40
CA GLY A 123 4.70 -18.28 -0.90
C GLY A 123 4.70 -16.95 -1.62
N TYR A 124 3.54 -16.47 -2.06
CA TYR A 124 3.40 -15.18 -2.75
C TYR A 124 2.37 -14.28 -2.07
N CYS A 125 2.61 -12.98 -2.11
CA CYS A 125 1.69 -11.96 -1.62
C CYS A 125 0.59 -11.63 -2.64
N GLY A 126 -0.65 -11.50 -2.20
CA GLY A 126 -1.76 -11.08 -3.04
C GLY A 126 -3.03 -10.81 -2.24
N ILE A 127 -4.05 -10.27 -2.90
CA ILE A 127 -5.33 -9.88 -2.26
C ILE A 127 -6.54 -10.67 -2.76
N THR A 128 -6.38 -11.57 -3.74
CA THR A 128 -7.50 -12.36 -4.25
C THR A 128 -7.74 -13.61 -3.39
N SER A 129 -8.90 -14.25 -3.56
CA SER A 129 -9.24 -15.49 -2.85
C SER A 129 -8.23 -16.62 -3.06
N GLU A 130 -7.48 -16.63 -4.16
CA GLU A 130 -6.40 -17.60 -4.41
C GLU A 130 -5.25 -17.47 -3.39
N PHE A 131 -5.00 -16.25 -2.91
CA PHE A 131 -3.98 -15.97 -1.90
C PHE A 131 -4.55 -15.97 -0.49
N CYS A 132 -5.81 -15.55 -0.36
CA CYS A 132 -6.40 -15.20 0.92
C CYS A 132 -7.25 -16.30 1.53
N ALA A 133 -7.81 -17.24 0.76
CA ALA A 133 -8.66 -18.30 1.33
C ALA A 133 -7.92 -19.08 2.43
N THR A 134 -8.61 -19.44 3.52
CA THR A 134 -8.03 -20.11 4.70
C THR A 134 -7.28 -21.38 4.39
N SER A 135 -7.76 -22.16 3.42
CA SER A 135 -7.07 -23.37 2.97
C SER A 135 -5.73 -23.08 2.30
N ASN A 136 -5.55 -21.85 1.80
CA ASN A 136 -4.46 -21.43 0.93
C ASN A 136 -3.60 -20.32 1.51
N CYS A 137 -3.89 -19.77 2.68
CA CYS A 137 -3.18 -18.63 3.22
C CYS A 137 -2.41 -18.96 4.50
N GLN A 138 -1.16 -18.52 4.56
CA GLN A 138 -0.26 -18.70 5.68
C GLN A 138 -0.50 -17.59 6.71
N ILE A 139 -1.32 -17.88 7.73
CA ILE A 139 -1.76 -16.93 8.77
C ILE A 139 -0.60 -16.16 9.43
N LYS A 140 0.55 -16.79 9.64
CA LYS A 140 1.72 -16.14 10.25
C LYS A 140 2.38 -15.07 9.36
N TYR A 141 2.10 -15.07 8.06
CA TYR A 141 2.86 -14.32 7.06
C TYR A 141 1.99 -13.43 6.16
N GLY A 142 0.68 -13.38 6.37
CA GLY A 142 -0.18 -12.45 5.65
C GLY A 142 -1.60 -12.42 6.19
N PHE A 143 -2.40 -11.53 5.63
CA PHE A 143 -3.73 -11.16 6.09
C PHE A 143 -4.84 -12.07 5.53
N CYS A 144 -4.85 -13.34 5.93
CA CYS A 144 -5.71 -14.36 5.34
C CYS A 144 -7.22 -14.09 5.47
N ALA A 145 -7.96 -14.23 4.36
CA ALA A 145 -9.42 -14.31 4.34
C ALA A 145 -9.90 -15.68 4.86
N GLN A 146 -9.81 -15.84 6.17
CA GLN A 146 -10.97 -15.95 7.06
C GLN A 146 -10.48 -15.35 8.37
N ASN A 147 -10.64 -14.06 8.52
CA ASN A 147 -10.66 -13.58 9.87
C ASN A 147 -12.10 -13.74 10.35
N ASN A 148 -12.32 -14.94 10.88
CA ASN A 148 -13.33 -15.27 11.87
C ASN A 148 -13.12 -14.39 13.10
N TYR A 149 -13.09 -13.07 12.91
CA TYR A 149 -12.94 -12.13 13.99
C TYR A 149 -14.16 -12.31 14.85
N THR A 150 -13.91 -12.56 16.12
CA THR A 150 -14.91 -12.51 17.16
C THR A 150 -14.98 -11.06 17.66
N CYS A 151 -16.05 -10.73 18.35
CA CYS A 151 -16.13 -9.47 19.06
C CYS A 151 -15.10 -9.39 20.20
N GLU A 152 -14.53 -10.49 20.65
CA GLU A 152 -13.39 -10.49 21.59
C GLU A 152 -12.14 -9.89 20.92
N ASP A 153 -11.84 -10.28 19.67
CA ASP A 153 -10.72 -9.74 18.90
C ASP A 153 -10.87 -8.22 18.68
N ILE A 154 -12.07 -7.78 18.32
CA ILE A 154 -12.39 -6.36 18.14
C ILE A 154 -12.18 -5.59 19.45
N ARG A 155 -12.67 -6.13 20.58
CA ARG A 155 -12.49 -5.48 21.88
C ARG A 155 -11.02 -5.38 22.25
N ALA A 156 -10.23 -6.42 22.02
CA ALA A 156 -8.79 -6.41 22.29
C ALA A 156 -8.02 -5.38 21.45
N LYS A 157 -8.46 -5.11 20.21
CA LYS A 157 -7.85 -4.10 19.33
C LYS A 157 -8.28 -2.68 19.67
N PHE A 158 -9.57 -2.46 19.93
CA PHE A 158 -10.14 -1.12 19.99
C PHE A 158 -10.46 -0.62 21.41
N ILE A 159 -10.58 -1.48 22.42
CA ILE A 159 -10.91 -1.07 23.80
C ILE A 159 -9.74 -1.42 24.74
N PRO A 160 -8.90 -0.44 25.14
CA PRO A 160 -7.98 -0.64 26.25
C PRO A 160 -8.75 -0.68 27.59
N GLU A 161 -8.23 -1.40 28.59
CA GLU A 161 -8.83 -1.42 29.92
C GLU A 161 -9.02 0.02 30.47
N ASN A 162 -10.28 0.38 30.77
CA ASN A 162 -10.77 1.65 31.34
C ASN A 162 -11.33 2.72 30.38
N ASP A 163 -11.75 2.38 29.16
CA ASP A 163 -12.48 3.32 28.31
C ASP A 163 -14.02 3.10 28.32
N ASN A 164 -14.78 4.19 28.33
CA ASN A 164 -16.24 4.24 28.16
C ASN A 164 -16.66 4.28 26.68
N GLU A 165 -15.70 4.15 25.74
CA GLU A 165 -15.95 4.23 24.31
C GLU A 165 -16.91 3.16 23.76
N VAL A 166 -17.81 3.61 22.89
CA VAL A 166 -18.88 2.80 22.28
C VAL A 166 -18.31 2.01 21.10
N VAL A 167 -17.80 0.82 21.40
CA VAL A 167 -17.60 -0.24 20.39
C VAL A 167 -18.70 -1.26 20.58
N ASN A 168 -19.70 -1.24 19.70
CA ASN A 168 -20.72 -2.28 19.66
C ASN A 168 -20.36 -3.26 18.56
N CYS A 169 -20.39 -4.54 18.90
CA CYS A 169 -20.04 -5.61 18.00
C CYS A 169 -21.02 -6.76 18.20
N GLU A 170 -21.53 -7.30 17.10
CA GLU A 170 -22.39 -8.48 17.08
C GLU A 170 -21.82 -9.56 16.17
N GLU A 171 -21.99 -10.81 16.58
CA GLU A 171 -21.60 -12.00 15.82
C GLU A 171 -22.80 -12.62 15.08
N ASN A 172 -22.53 -13.34 14.00
CA ASN A 172 -23.47 -14.23 13.33
C ASN A 172 -23.54 -15.61 14.02
N ASP A 173 -24.35 -16.52 13.46
CA ASP A 173 -24.55 -17.86 14.02
C ASP A 173 -23.27 -18.72 14.05
N ASP A 174 -22.28 -18.38 13.21
CA ASP A 174 -20.97 -19.04 13.18
C ASP A 174 -19.96 -18.43 14.19
N GLY A 175 -20.35 -17.38 14.92
CA GLY A 175 -19.53 -16.71 15.93
C GLY A 175 -18.58 -15.65 15.36
N TYR A 176 -18.84 -15.14 14.15
CA TYR A 176 -18.00 -14.12 13.50
C TYR A 176 -18.70 -12.78 13.42
N VAL A 177 -17.94 -11.69 13.54
CA VAL A 177 -18.46 -10.33 13.53
C VAL A 177 -19.27 -10.08 12.26
N LYS A 178 -20.56 -9.80 12.43
CA LYS A 178 -21.49 -9.41 11.35
C LYS A 178 -21.81 -7.92 11.39
N SER A 179 -21.79 -7.31 12.57
CA SER A 179 -22.12 -5.90 12.76
C SER A 179 -21.08 -5.26 13.66
N LEU A 180 -20.57 -4.11 13.23
CA LEU A 180 -19.56 -3.36 13.96
C LEU A 180 -19.88 -1.87 13.93
N ILE A 181 -19.98 -1.30 15.12
CA ILE A 181 -20.19 0.13 15.36
C ILE A 181 -19.01 0.62 16.16
N ILE A 182 -18.26 1.58 15.61
CA ILE A 182 -17.17 2.26 16.30
C ILE A 182 -17.37 3.75 16.08
N GLU A 183 -17.62 4.48 17.17
CA GLU A 183 -17.86 5.93 17.12
C GLU A 183 -16.92 6.66 18.08
N ASN A 184 -16.50 7.87 17.71
CA ASN A 184 -15.71 8.77 18.55
C ASN A 184 -14.28 8.29 18.89
N LYS A 185 -13.69 7.39 18.10
CA LYS A 185 -12.38 6.76 18.39
C LYS A 185 -11.20 7.39 17.67
N SER A 186 -11.43 8.38 16.81
CA SER A 186 -10.38 8.97 15.95
C SER A 186 -9.59 7.90 15.18
N LEU A 187 -10.32 7.05 14.44
CA LEU A 187 -9.74 5.89 13.74
C LEU A 187 -8.62 6.28 12.77
N THR A 188 -7.54 5.51 12.80
CA THR A 188 -6.41 5.68 11.89
C THR A 188 -6.61 4.90 10.58
N GLU A 189 -5.79 5.17 9.56
CA GLU A 189 -5.78 4.38 8.33
C GLU A 189 -5.49 2.89 8.60
N GLU A 190 -4.62 2.60 9.57
CA GLU A 190 -4.30 1.22 9.99
C GLU A 190 -5.54 0.51 10.58
N ASP A 191 -6.34 1.22 11.36
CA ASP A 191 -7.57 0.69 11.96
C ASP A 191 -8.60 0.34 10.90
N LEU A 192 -8.76 1.19 9.89
CA LEU A 192 -9.64 0.92 8.75
C LEU A 192 -9.17 -0.29 7.93
N ILE A 193 -7.86 -0.41 7.69
CA ILE A 193 -7.28 -1.58 7.02
C ILE A 193 -7.56 -2.85 7.82
N TYR A 194 -7.53 -2.79 9.16
CA TYR A 194 -7.89 -3.92 10.03
C TYR A 194 -9.38 -4.26 9.91
N ILE A 195 -10.28 -3.27 10.01
CA ILE A 195 -11.74 -3.47 9.90
C ILE A 195 -12.11 -4.07 8.54
N PHE A 196 -11.47 -3.62 7.46
CA PHE A 196 -11.76 -4.10 6.10
C PHE A 196 -11.30 -5.55 5.84
N GLN A 197 -10.70 -6.20 6.83
CA GLN A 197 -10.38 -7.64 6.81
C GLN A 197 -11.51 -8.52 7.36
N ILE A 198 -12.52 -7.93 8.00
CA ILE A 198 -13.66 -8.65 8.58
C ILE A 198 -14.66 -8.99 7.47
N ALA A 199 -14.36 -10.03 6.68
CA ALA A 199 -15.15 -10.41 5.52
C ALA A 199 -16.60 -10.84 5.84
N SER A 200 -16.88 -11.20 7.09
CA SER A 200 -18.22 -11.53 7.60
C SER A 200 -19.10 -10.30 7.86
N LEU A 201 -18.57 -9.07 7.78
CA LEU A 201 -19.35 -7.86 8.04
C LEU A 201 -20.50 -7.71 7.04
N GLU A 202 -21.68 -7.51 7.60
CA GLU A 202 -22.93 -7.17 6.93
C GLU A 202 -23.32 -5.72 7.20
N SER A 203 -22.98 -5.17 8.38
CA SER A 203 -23.23 -3.78 8.76
C SER A 203 -22.00 -3.14 9.39
N LEU A 204 -21.61 -1.96 8.90
CA LEU A 204 -20.45 -1.21 9.39
C LEU A 204 -20.78 0.26 9.60
N ILE A 205 -20.66 0.73 10.84
CA ILE A 205 -20.93 2.12 11.25
C ILE A 205 -19.67 2.72 11.87
N LEU A 206 -19.12 3.75 11.22
CA LEU A 206 -17.88 4.44 11.60
C LEU A 206 -18.10 5.96 11.76
N ASN A 207 -19.26 6.34 12.27
CA ASN A 207 -19.62 7.75 12.40
C ASN A 207 -18.70 8.49 13.38
N ASN A 208 -18.48 9.79 13.14
CA ASN A 208 -17.71 10.67 14.00
C ASN A 208 -16.30 10.14 14.38
N ASN A 209 -15.52 9.71 13.38
CA ASN A 209 -14.13 9.25 13.58
C ASN A 209 -13.09 10.15 12.89
N GLU A 210 -13.49 11.35 12.48
CA GLU A 210 -12.62 12.33 11.81
C GLU A 210 -11.91 11.82 10.54
N LEU A 211 -12.44 10.78 9.88
CA LEU A 211 -11.80 10.15 8.72
C LEU A 211 -11.69 11.15 7.56
N GLU A 212 -10.47 11.41 7.08
CA GLU A 212 -10.23 12.30 5.93
C GLU A 212 -10.32 11.56 4.58
N SER A 213 -10.09 10.25 4.59
CA SER A 213 -10.22 9.37 3.43
C SER A 213 -10.56 7.95 3.86
N ILE A 214 -11.04 7.13 2.93
CA ILE A 214 -11.21 5.69 3.13
C ILE A 214 -10.09 4.98 2.37
N PRO A 215 -9.27 4.12 3.01
CA PRO A 215 -8.20 3.41 2.32
C PRO A 215 -8.74 2.39 1.34
N LYS A 216 -7.89 1.98 0.38
CA LYS A 216 -8.21 0.89 -0.54
C LYS A 216 -8.49 -0.39 0.24
N GLY A 217 -9.47 -1.16 -0.23
CA GLY A 217 -9.82 -2.45 0.37
C GLY A 217 -11.22 -2.51 0.98
N VAL A 218 -11.95 -1.41 1.08
CA VAL A 218 -13.36 -1.42 1.49
C VAL A 218 -14.21 -2.37 0.63
N LYS A 219 -13.89 -2.50 -0.67
CA LYS A 219 -14.51 -3.45 -1.60
C LYS A 219 -14.38 -4.93 -1.21
N ASN A 220 -13.47 -5.26 -0.28
CA ASN A 220 -13.29 -6.62 0.22
C ASN A 220 -14.41 -7.05 1.16
N LEU A 221 -15.19 -6.09 1.69
CA LEU A 221 -16.38 -6.34 2.50
C LEU A 221 -17.55 -6.82 1.63
N SER A 222 -17.38 -7.98 1.01
CA SER A 222 -18.31 -8.48 0.00
C SER A 222 -19.71 -8.81 0.52
N ASN A 223 -19.86 -9.03 1.82
CA ASN A 223 -21.15 -9.28 2.48
C ASN A 223 -21.81 -8.00 3.02
N LEU A 224 -21.17 -6.83 2.85
CA LEU A 224 -21.64 -5.59 3.44
C LEU A 224 -22.92 -5.10 2.75
N ASN A 225 -23.96 -4.96 3.55
CA ASN A 225 -25.30 -4.52 3.17
C ASN A 225 -25.57 -3.09 3.63
N GLU A 226 -24.91 -2.66 4.71
CA GLU A 226 -25.05 -1.33 5.31
C GLU A 226 -23.67 -0.71 5.60
N LEU A 227 -23.46 0.52 5.16
CA LEU A 227 -22.28 1.33 5.47
C LEU A 227 -22.71 2.74 5.88
N SER A 228 -22.33 3.13 7.10
CA SER A 228 -22.50 4.49 7.61
C SER A 228 -21.16 5.09 8.02
N ILE A 229 -20.84 6.26 7.48
CA ILE A 229 -19.61 7.01 7.78
C ILE A 229 -19.91 8.50 7.95
N ILE A 230 -21.09 8.82 8.49
CA ILE A 230 -21.58 10.18 8.71
C ILE A 230 -20.67 10.93 9.70
N ASP A 231 -20.60 12.25 9.57
CA ASP A 231 -19.87 13.15 10.48
C ASP A 231 -18.37 12.83 10.52
N ASN A 232 -17.82 12.46 9.35
CA ASN A 232 -16.38 12.37 9.13
C ASN A 232 -15.86 13.61 8.35
N LYS A 233 -14.58 13.62 8.00
CA LYS A 233 -13.92 14.73 7.28
C LYS A 233 -13.60 14.35 5.82
N LEU A 234 -14.39 13.44 5.26
CA LEU A 234 -14.16 12.87 3.93
C LEU A 234 -14.32 13.97 2.88
N LYS A 235 -13.29 14.17 2.06
CA LYS A 235 -13.37 15.09 0.91
C LYS A 235 -14.08 14.47 -0.29
N GLU A 236 -13.95 13.16 -0.42
CA GLU A 236 -14.55 12.37 -1.48
C GLU A 236 -14.83 10.95 -0.99
N VAL A 237 -15.81 10.31 -1.64
CA VAL A 237 -16.12 8.89 -1.42
C VAL A 237 -15.35 8.08 -2.48
N PRO A 238 -14.48 7.14 -2.10
CA PRO A 238 -13.70 6.40 -3.09
C PRO A 238 -14.58 5.51 -3.96
N SER A 239 -14.16 5.32 -5.21
CA SER A 239 -14.83 4.42 -6.16
C SER A 239 -14.92 2.98 -5.68
N ASP A 240 -14.01 2.51 -4.82
CA ASP A 240 -14.09 1.19 -4.20
C ASP A 240 -15.38 0.99 -3.37
N VAL A 241 -16.02 2.05 -2.85
CA VAL A 241 -17.33 1.97 -2.18
C VAL A 241 -18.46 1.75 -3.20
N VAL A 242 -18.30 2.24 -4.43
CA VAL A 242 -19.24 1.99 -5.54
C VAL A 242 -19.25 0.51 -5.91
N ASP A 243 -18.09 -0.15 -5.83
CA ASP A 243 -17.89 -1.57 -6.18
C ASP A 243 -18.51 -2.57 -5.20
N LEU A 244 -19.05 -2.12 -4.05
CA LEU A 244 -19.76 -2.97 -3.09
C LEU A 244 -21.13 -3.41 -3.65
N LYS A 245 -21.17 -4.65 -4.12
CA LYS A 245 -22.30 -5.22 -4.88
C LYS A 245 -23.57 -5.44 -4.05
N ASN A 246 -23.42 -5.72 -2.76
CA ASN A 246 -24.53 -6.05 -1.86
C ASN A 246 -25.00 -4.85 -1.03
N LEU A 247 -24.31 -3.71 -1.14
CA LEU A 247 -24.56 -2.53 -0.33
C LEU A 247 -25.89 -1.88 -0.72
N SER A 248 -26.89 -2.06 0.15
CA SER A 248 -28.27 -1.60 -0.04
C SER A 248 -28.51 -0.24 0.60
N GLU A 249 -27.84 0.03 1.73
CA GLU A 249 -27.96 1.30 2.47
C GLU A 249 -26.61 2.01 2.55
N ARG A 250 -26.58 3.28 2.11
CA ARG A 250 -25.37 4.10 2.02
C ARG A 250 -25.62 5.44 2.71
N ASN A 251 -25.06 5.59 3.90
CA ASN A 251 -25.17 6.80 4.72
C ASN A 251 -23.80 7.48 4.78
N ILE A 252 -23.53 8.33 3.79
CA ILE A 252 -22.22 8.95 3.58
C ILE A 252 -22.45 10.46 3.48
N GLN A 253 -22.09 11.21 4.52
CA GLN A 253 -22.23 12.67 4.57
C GLN A 253 -21.09 13.31 5.37
#